data_AF-A0A2N9BGN5-F1
#
_entry.id   AF-A0A2N9BGN5-F1
#
_cell.length_a   1.000
_cell.length_b   1.000
_cell.length_c   1.000
_cell.angle_alpha   90.00
_cell.angle_beta   90.00
_cell.angle_gamma   90.00
#
_symmetry.space_group_name_H-M   'P 1'
#
loop_
_entity.id
_entity.type
_entity.pdbx_description
1 polymer ?
#
loop_
_entity_poly.entity_id
_entity_poly.type
_entity_poly.pdbx_seq_one_letter_code
_entity_poly.pdbx_strand_id
1 'polypeptide(L)' 'MLDRAGRLQLPAEYTAALGMRDRVLLELEEDHIQVRPDENG' A
#
# COMPACT_ATOMS: atom_id res chain seq x y z
N MET A 1 6.50 7.74 -7.79
CA MET A 1 6.18 8.06 -9.20
C MET A 1 4.99 7.22 -9.60
N LEU A 2 3.95 7.82 -10.16
CA LEU A 2 2.75 7.13 -10.65
C LEU A 2 2.95 6.81 -12.13
N ASP A 3 2.80 5.55 -12.53
CA ASP A 3 2.82 5.21 -13.95
C ASP A 3 1.47 5.54 -14.63
N ARG A 4 1.40 5.37 -15.95
CA ARG A 4 0.17 5.62 -16.72
C ARG A 4 -1.02 4.75 -16.27
N ALA A 5 -0.75 3.59 -15.68
CA ALA A 5 -1.79 2.69 -15.17
C ALA A 5 -2.21 3.04 -13.73
N GLY A 6 -1.64 4.09 -13.13
CA GLY A 6 -1.96 4.49 -11.76
C GLY A 6 -1.27 3.63 -10.70
N ARG A 7 -0.18 2.92 -11.03
CA ARG A 7 0.54 2.10 -10.05
C ARG A 7 1.64 2.91 -9.37
N LEU A 8 1.79 2.67 -8.08
CA LEU A 8 2.85 3.19 -7.24
C LEU A 8 3.75 2.04 -6.84
N GLN A 9 5.07 2.27 -6.82
CA GLN A 9 6.01 1.36 -6.20
C GLN A 9 6.32 1.86 -4.79
N LEU A 10 6.27 0.95 -3.82
CA LEU A 10 6.76 1.19 -2.47
C LEU A 10 8.17 0.61 -2.32
N PRO A 11 9.02 1.20 -1.46
CA PRO A 11 10.28 0.56 -1.08
C PRO A 11 10.03 -0.84 -0.51
N ALA A 12 10.85 -1.81 -0.92
CA ALA A 12 10.67 -3.22 -0.54
C ALA A 12 10.79 -3.44 0.97
N GLU A 13 11.62 -2.64 1.64
CA GLU A 13 11.77 -2.65 3.09
C GLU A 13 10.46 -2.33 3.83
N TYR A 14 9.57 -1.51 3.25
CA TYR A 14 8.32 -1.11 3.91
C TYR A 14 7.28 -2.23 3.82
N THR A 15 7.13 -2.83 2.63
CA THR A 15 6.21 -3.96 2.44
C THR A 15 6.66 -5.17 3.25
N ALA A 16 7.97 -5.40 3.37
CA ALA A 16 8.53 -6.45 4.22
C ALA A 16 8.27 -6.18 5.71
N ALA A 17 8.54 -4.97 6.20
CA ALA A 17 8.34 -4.62 7.61
C ALA A 17 6.87 -4.67 8.04
N LEU A 18 5.93 -4.36 7.13
CA LEU A 18 4.49 -4.36 7.39
C LEU A 18 3.81 -5.67 7.01
N GLY A 19 4.54 -6.68 6.54
CA GLY A 19 3.98 -7.98 6.15
C GLY A 19 3.01 -7.93 4.97
N MET A 20 3.11 -6.92 4.09
CA MET A 20 2.21 -6.73 2.95
C MET A 20 2.59 -7.66 1.79
N ARG A 21 1.86 -8.78 1.64
CA ARG A 21 2.14 -9.81 0.62
C ARG A 21 1.06 -9.95 -0.44
N ASP A 22 -0.20 -9.95 -0.04
CA ASP A 22 -1.32 -10.29 -0.93
C ASP A 22 -2.22 -9.09 -1.21
N ARG A 23 -2.95 -8.64 -0.18
CA ARG A 23 -3.90 -7.54 -0.26
C ARG A 23 -3.60 -6.49 0.79
N VAL A 24 -3.98 -5.27 0.45
CA VAL A 24 -3.91 -4.11 1.34
C VAL A 24 -5.26 -3.41 1.33
N LEU A 25 -5.62 -2.82 2.46
CA LEU A 25 -6.73 -1.89 2.54
C LEU A 25 -6.21 -0.49 2.21
N LEU A 26 -6.99 0.23 1.41
CA LEU A 26 -6.76 1.63 1.08
C LEU A 26 -7.85 2.48 1.70
N GLU A 27 -7.45 3.48 2.46
CA GLU A 27 -8.33 4.52 2.99
C GLU A 27 -7.87 5.87 2.47
N LEU A 28 -8.83 6.71 2.05
CA LEU A 28 -8.57 8.07 1.63
C LEU A 28 -8.76 9.00 2.82
N GLU A 29 -7.69 9.69 3.19
CA GLU A 29 -7.68 10.75 4.20
C GLU A 29 -7.63 12.13 3.49
N GLU A 30 -7.70 13.22 4.27
CA GLU A 30 -7.77 14.59 3.71
C GLU A 30 -6.56 14.95 2.84
N ASP A 31 -5.36 14.50 3.22
CA ASP A 31 -4.09 14.86 2.58
C ASP A 31 -3.27 13.64 2.10
N HIS A 32 -3.70 12.42 2.40
CA HIS A 32 -2.98 11.21 2.04
C HIS A 32 -3.91 10.00 1.83
N ILE A 33 -3.32 8.89 1.36
CA ILE A 33 -3.95 7.58 1.46
C ILE A 33 -3.24 6.78 2.57
N GLN A 34 -4.00 6.06 3.37
CA GLN A 34 -3.45 5.03 4.25
C GLN A 34 -3.43 3.69 3.52
N VAL A 35 -2.33 2.97 3.66
CA VAL A 35 -2.15 1.61 3.16
C VAL A 35 -1.92 0.70 4.35
N ARG A 36 -2.81 -0.25 4.59
CA ARG A 36 -2.72 -1.20 5.72
C ARG A 36 -2.72 -2.65 5.23
N PRO A 37 -2.01 -3.57 5.88
CA PRO A 37 -2.09 -4.99 5.54
C PRO A 37 -3.54 -5.50 5.72
N ASP A 38 -3.95 -6.43 4.86
CA ASP A 38 -5.20 -7.17 5.06
C ASP A 38 -5.01 -8.22 6.15
N GLU A 39 -5.53 -7.96 7.34
CA GLU A 39 -5.44 -8.86 8.50
C GLU A 39 -6.39 -10.07 8.40
N ASN A 40 -7.23 -10.13 7.36
CA ASN A 40 -8.24 -11.19 7.18
C ASN A 40 -7.83 -12.26 6.15
N GLY A 41 -6.55 -12.35 5.80
CA GLY A 41 -6.00 -13.33 4.85
C GLY A 41 -5.90 -14.75 5.41
#